data_AF-A0A1W1CHB2-F1
#
_entry.id   AF-A0A1W1CHB2-F1
#
_cell.length_a   1.000
_cell.length_b   1.000
_cell.length_c   1.000
_cell.angle_alpha   90.00
_cell.angle_beta   90.00
_cell.angle_gamma   90.00
#
_symmetry.space_group_name_H-M   'P 1'
#
loop_
_entity.id
_entity.type
_entity.pdbx_description
1 polymer ?
#
loop_
_entity_poly.entity_id
_entity_poly.type
_entity_poly.pdbx_seq_one_letter_code
_entity_poly.pdbx_strand_id
1 'polypeptide(L)'
;MRVVILFFVFSLWLFALPQAINEQIRQSGISKKDISIYIKEAGVGGKVVASLNANKTRTPASVIKVLTTYAAILKLGFNYRWQTKFYTTGKVKNGVLYGDLLIKGFGDPTLKAKDLDKIVSYIRAEGIGEIKGNIVIDRNYFKVGNRDSSGFDENPYSAYNAMPDAMMFNERVSTVCVVPQTQSVIKKDADQSYQVVNHLQYVNKSCRGRYAWPGVKIEKQTTMPMVILKGKISKHCGKRNICKVLTKPYKSFYYALKEKMKEAGIFVHGHMQLQQIPKNTTELFSCSSEKLEKIISQTAKKSNNLYARHLLLLLGAKTYGAPATLEKGRDAVLHILSSKGALGIGVLKLDNGSGLSRVAKLNAKLLVSVYDNAYDRYGKRWMNTLSIAGVDGTIKRRFRGTAVQNRAWMKTGTLRGVKNIAGYVKNITGKYYTVIILINSNKAKYHGAKLQNEIITWLVKGMPKVSAISQNKRISKKKIKHKAVKKISKKHYYVQVGSFKLKPSKKYLRKISRLGLAYKVKKTNIYKVLVGPYKKESTVRKVLPKVKQKLNKSAFISKQ
;
A
#
# COMPACT_ATOMS: atom_id res chain seq x y z
N MET A 1 8.49 -57.09 12.14
CA MET A 1 8.34 -55.74 12.74
C MET A 1 9.45 -54.73 12.34
N ARG A 2 10.03 -54.80 11.13
CA ARG A 2 11.07 -53.86 10.64
C ARG A 2 10.68 -53.04 9.39
N VAL A 3 9.49 -53.30 8.84
CA VAL A 3 9.00 -52.64 7.60
C VAL A 3 8.06 -51.45 7.91
N VAL A 4 7.54 -51.33 9.14
CA VAL A 4 6.61 -50.26 9.52
C VAL A 4 7.32 -48.96 9.93
N ILE A 5 8.61 -49.02 10.31
CA ILE A 5 9.37 -47.83 10.75
C ILE A 5 9.89 -47.00 9.55
N LEU A 6 10.05 -47.59 8.36
CA LEU A 6 10.55 -46.85 7.19
C LEU A 6 9.50 -45.93 6.54
N PHE A 7 8.19 -46.19 6.75
CA PHE A 7 7.12 -45.31 6.27
C PHE A 7 6.89 -44.08 7.16
N PHE A 8 7.35 -44.10 8.42
CA PHE A 8 7.22 -42.95 9.33
C PHE A 8 8.28 -41.86 9.13
N VAL A 9 9.40 -42.16 8.47
CA VAL A 9 10.47 -41.16 8.21
C VAL A 9 10.27 -40.42 6.88
N PHE A 10 9.50 -40.97 5.93
CA PHE A 10 9.19 -40.31 4.66
C PHE A 10 7.99 -39.34 4.71
N SER A 11 7.12 -39.43 5.72
CA SER A 11 5.95 -38.54 5.87
C SER A 11 6.25 -37.21 6.57
N LEU A 12 7.36 -37.11 7.31
CA LEU A 12 7.74 -35.89 8.04
C LEU A 12 8.45 -34.81 7.19
N TRP A 13 8.86 -35.15 5.96
CA TRP A 13 9.49 -34.17 5.05
C TRP A 13 8.50 -33.27 4.31
N LEU A 14 7.21 -33.60 4.29
CA LEU A 14 6.21 -32.87 3.49
C LEU A 14 5.81 -31.50 4.06
N PHE A 15 6.20 -31.16 5.30
CA PHE A 15 5.82 -29.89 5.94
C PHE A 15 7.01 -29.06 6.47
N ALA A 16 8.24 -29.48 6.22
CA ALA A 16 9.42 -28.74 6.68
C ALA A 16 9.59 -27.44 5.89
N LEU A 17 9.71 -26.32 6.60
CA LEU A 17 10.01 -25.03 6.00
C LEU A 17 11.33 -25.10 5.21
N PRO A 18 11.39 -24.68 3.93
CA PRO A 18 12.62 -24.77 3.13
C PRO A 18 13.82 -24.17 3.87
N GLN A 19 14.97 -24.87 3.84
CA GLN A 19 16.18 -24.46 4.56
C GLN A 19 16.59 -23.02 4.25
N ALA A 20 16.45 -22.59 2.99
CA ALA A 20 16.71 -21.22 2.57
C ALA A 20 15.82 -20.20 3.30
N ILE A 21 14.53 -20.48 3.47
CA ILE A 21 13.62 -19.60 4.22
C ILE A 21 13.98 -19.61 5.72
N ASN A 22 14.29 -20.79 6.29
CA ASN A 22 14.76 -20.91 7.67
C ASN A 22 16.00 -20.04 7.94
N GLU A 23 16.95 -20.05 7.01
CA GLU A 23 18.16 -19.23 7.07
C GLU A 23 17.83 -17.74 7.05
N GLN A 24 16.96 -17.30 6.14
CA GLN A 24 16.54 -15.90 6.06
C GLN A 24 15.84 -15.45 7.34
N ILE A 25 14.99 -16.30 7.94
CA ILE A 25 14.37 -16.01 9.23
C ILE A 25 15.43 -15.83 10.32
N ARG A 26 16.41 -16.74 10.42
CA ARG A 26 17.49 -16.63 11.40
C ARG A 26 18.27 -15.32 11.23
N GLN A 27 18.67 -15.00 10.00
CA GLN A 27 19.40 -13.77 9.67
C GLN A 27 18.59 -12.50 9.91
N SER A 28 17.26 -12.58 9.87
CA SER A 28 16.40 -11.42 10.16
C SER A 28 16.45 -11.01 11.64
N GLY A 29 16.77 -11.93 12.55
CA GLY A 29 16.73 -11.70 14.00
C GLY A 29 15.31 -11.55 14.57
N ILE A 30 14.28 -11.94 13.81
CA ILE A 30 12.88 -11.99 14.22
C ILE A 30 12.55 -13.43 14.66
N SER A 31 11.87 -13.59 15.79
CA SER A 31 11.47 -14.91 16.27
C SER A 31 10.47 -15.57 15.32
N LYS A 32 10.62 -16.88 15.07
CA LYS A 32 9.66 -17.66 14.27
C LYS A 32 8.23 -17.50 14.78
N LYS A 33 8.02 -17.37 16.09
CA LYS A 33 6.68 -17.19 16.72
C LYS A 33 5.96 -15.91 16.26
N ASP A 34 6.70 -14.93 15.75
CA ASP A 34 6.23 -13.61 15.31
C ASP A 34 5.99 -13.54 13.80
N ILE A 35 6.26 -14.64 13.08
CA ILE A 35 6.11 -14.74 11.63
C ILE A 35 5.05 -15.79 11.29
N SER A 36 4.18 -15.49 10.33
CA SER A 36 3.41 -16.50 9.61
C SER A 36 3.77 -16.44 8.13
N ILE A 37 4.07 -17.59 7.54
CA ILE A 37 4.36 -17.76 6.11
C ILE A 37 3.42 -18.82 5.59
N TYR A 38 2.80 -18.56 4.45
CA TYR A 38 2.14 -19.59 3.66
C TYR A 38 2.40 -19.31 2.19
N ILE A 39 3.10 -20.22 1.53
CA ILE A 39 3.46 -20.16 0.12
C ILE A 39 3.03 -21.47 -0.53
N LYS A 40 2.28 -21.36 -1.61
CA LYS A 40 1.86 -22.49 -2.44
C LYS A 40 1.83 -22.06 -3.90
N GLU A 41 1.80 -23.03 -4.79
CA GLU A 41 1.48 -22.78 -6.21
C GLU A 41 0.11 -22.11 -6.30
N ALA A 42 -0.05 -21.13 -7.18
CA ALA A 42 -1.26 -20.31 -7.24
C ALA A 42 -2.47 -21.12 -7.73
N GLY A 43 -3.62 -20.88 -7.13
CA GLY A 43 -4.89 -21.54 -7.46
C GLY A 43 -5.29 -22.62 -6.45
N VAL A 44 -6.57 -22.95 -6.41
CA VAL A 44 -7.12 -23.97 -5.51
C VAL A 44 -6.43 -25.32 -5.78
N GLY A 45 -6.11 -26.07 -4.72
CA GLY A 45 -5.37 -27.34 -4.83
C GLY A 45 -3.86 -27.24 -5.09
N GLY A 46 -3.32 -26.03 -5.35
CA GLY A 46 -1.88 -25.86 -5.59
C GLY A 46 -0.97 -26.43 -4.49
N LYS A 47 0.18 -26.99 -4.89
CA LYS A 47 1.14 -27.62 -3.95
C LYS A 47 1.71 -26.61 -2.96
N VAL A 48 1.69 -26.95 -1.67
CA VAL A 48 2.32 -26.15 -0.61
C VAL A 48 3.84 -26.24 -0.70
N VAL A 49 4.49 -25.08 -0.65
CA VAL A 49 5.94 -24.91 -0.74
C VAL A 49 6.55 -24.59 0.62
N ALA A 50 5.87 -23.75 1.40
CA ALA A 50 6.33 -23.30 2.70
C ALA A 50 5.14 -22.97 3.59
N SER A 51 5.17 -23.47 4.83
CA SER A 51 4.18 -23.15 5.85
C SER A 51 4.89 -22.92 7.18
N LEU A 52 4.57 -21.80 7.83
CA LEU A 52 5.03 -21.48 9.18
C LEU A 52 3.89 -20.73 9.88
N ASN A 53 3.42 -21.25 11.01
CA ASN A 53 2.36 -20.62 11.82
C ASN A 53 1.15 -20.16 10.99
N ALA A 54 0.78 -20.89 9.94
CA ALA A 54 -0.21 -20.42 8.97
C ALA A 54 -1.62 -20.24 9.56
N ASN A 55 -1.94 -21.00 10.61
CA ASN A 55 -3.18 -20.91 11.38
C ASN A 55 -3.15 -19.80 12.45
N LYS A 56 -1.97 -19.27 12.78
CA LYS A 56 -1.82 -18.28 13.85
C LYS A 56 -2.42 -16.95 13.44
N THR A 57 -3.34 -16.47 14.26
CA THR A 57 -4.02 -15.19 14.08
C THR A 57 -3.04 -14.02 14.28
N ARG A 58 -3.08 -13.06 13.35
CA ARG A 58 -2.19 -11.89 13.34
C ARG A 58 -2.96 -10.62 12.99
N THR A 59 -2.42 -9.47 13.40
CA THR A 59 -2.90 -8.17 12.93
C THR A 59 -2.52 -7.99 11.46
N PRO A 60 -3.47 -7.87 10.53
CA PRO A 60 -3.17 -7.87 9.09
C PRO A 60 -2.66 -6.53 8.56
N ALA A 61 -2.91 -5.42 9.25
CA ALA A 61 -2.78 -4.11 8.64
C ALA A 61 -3.55 -4.08 7.29
N SER A 62 -3.06 -3.32 6.29
CA SER A 62 -3.76 -3.13 5.02
C SER A 62 -3.86 -4.35 4.09
N VAL A 63 -3.31 -5.53 4.42
CA VAL A 63 -3.58 -6.73 3.60
C VAL A 63 -5.04 -7.19 3.72
N ILE A 64 -5.74 -6.82 4.80
CA ILE A 64 -7.17 -7.13 4.98
C ILE A 64 -8.07 -6.49 3.92
N LYS A 65 -7.62 -5.38 3.29
CA LYS A 65 -8.38 -4.71 2.23
C LYS A 65 -8.73 -5.65 1.07
N VAL A 66 -7.93 -6.70 0.87
CA VAL A 66 -8.15 -7.75 -0.13
C VAL A 66 -9.53 -8.38 0.03
N LEU A 67 -9.96 -8.64 1.27
CA LEU A 67 -11.28 -9.19 1.58
C LEU A 67 -12.38 -8.28 1.02
N THR A 68 -12.34 -6.99 1.39
CA THR A 68 -13.35 -6.01 0.98
C THR A 68 -13.31 -5.72 -0.53
N THR A 69 -12.12 -5.60 -1.12
CA THR A 69 -12.01 -5.37 -2.58
C THR A 69 -12.49 -6.57 -3.38
N TYR A 70 -12.18 -7.79 -2.92
CA TYR A 70 -12.57 -8.98 -3.65
C TYR A 70 -14.08 -9.25 -3.53
N ALA A 71 -14.64 -9.10 -2.32
CA ALA A 71 -16.08 -9.17 -2.10
C ALA A 71 -16.84 -8.16 -2.99
N ALA A 72 -16.31 -6.95 -3.17
CA ALA A 72 -16.90 -5.96 -4.08
C ALA A 72 -16.95 -6.44 -5.53
N ILE A 73 -15.88 -7.07 -6.04
CA ILE A 73 -15.87 -7.64 -7.40
C ILE A 73 -16.87 -8.78 -7.52
N LEU A 74 -16.91 -9.69 -6.54
CA LEU A 74 -17.82 -10.82 -6.54
C LEU A 74 -19.30 -10.40 -6.53
N LYS A 75 -19.64 -9.30 -5.85
CA LYS A 75 -21.01 -8.80 -5.73
C LYS A 75 -21.44 -7.88 -6.87
N LEU A 76 -20.54 -7.02 -7.36
CA LEU A 76 -20.89 -5.91 -8.25
C LEU A 76 -20.27 -6.02 -9.65
N GLY A 77 -19.23 -6.83 -9.83
CA GLY A 77 -18.47 -6.92 -11.06
C GLY A 77 -17.55 -5.72 -11.33
N PHE A 78 -16.53 -5.93 -12.15
CA PHE A 78 -15.48 -4.93 -12.43
C PHE A 78 -15.99 -3.61 -13.05
N ASN A 79 -17.13 -3.66 -13.76
CA ASN A 79 -17.69 -2.54 -14.50
C ASN A 79 -18.66 -1.67 -13.67
N TYR A 80 -18.97 -2.05 -12.43
CA TYR A 80 -19.87 -1.26 -11.58
C TYR A 80 -19.41 0.19 -11.47
N ARG A 81 -20.36 1.11 -11.51
CA ARG A 81 -20.15 2.55 -11.27
C ARG A 81 -21.15 3.02 -10.23
N TRP A 82 -20.69 3.88 -9.34
CA TRP A 82 -21.55 4.59 -8.40
C TRP A 82 -22.30 5.68 -9.16
N GLN A 83 -23.46 6.03 -8.65
CA GLN A 83 -24.23 7.16 -9.13
C GLN A 83 -24.22 8.28 -8.09
N THR A 84 -24.19 9.52 -8.55
CA THR A 84 -24.60 10.70 -7.80
C THR A 84 -25.75 11.31 -8.58
N LYS A 85 -26.93 11.39 -7.98
CA LYS A 85 -28.17 11.76 -8.68
C LYS A 85 -28.63 13.16 -8.28
N PHE A 86 -29.21 13.88 -9.23
CA PHE A 86 -29.70 15.24 -9.07
C PHE A 86 -31.20 15.25 -9.35
N TYR A 87 -31.96 15.94 -8.52
CA TYR A 87 -33.41 15.98 -8.55
C TYR A 87 -33.91 17.41 -8.35
N THR A 88 -35.19 17.62 -8.57
CA THR A 88 -35.89 18.84 -8.18
C THR A 88 -37.25 18.56 -7.52
N THR A 89 -37.67 19.48 -6.66
CA THR A 89 -39.04 19.57 -6.10
C THR A 89 -39.96 20.47 -6.93
N GLY A 90 -39.41 21.21 -7.89
CA GLY A 90 -40.11 22.26 -8.63
C GLY A 90 -40.09 22.09 -10.15
N LYS A 91 -40.47 23.15 -10.85
CA LYS A 91 -40.42 23.23 -12.32
C LYS A 91 -39.42 24.30 -12.77
N VAL A 92 -38.78 24.04 -13.90
CA VAL A 92 -37.94 25.02 -14.59
C VAL A 92 -38.82 25.82 -15.56
N LYS A 93 -38.83 27.14 -15.43
CA LYS A 93 -39.60 28.04 -16.32
C LYS A 93 -38.73 29.26 -16.65
N ASN A 94 -38.54 29.54 -17.94
CA ASN A 94 -37.74 30.67 -18.43
C ASN A 94 -36.34 30.77 -17.79
N GLY A 95 -35.63 29.66 -17.64
CA GLY A 95 -34.29 29.66 -17.03
C GLY A 95 -34.29 29.54 -15.50
N VAL A 96 -35.44 29.64 -14.83
CA VAL A 96 -35.54 29.69 -13.37
C VAL A 96 -36.14 28.40 -12.83
N LEU A 97 -35.44 27.75 -11.91
CA LEU A 97 -35.97 26.65 -11.11
C LEU A 97 -36.75 27.19 -9.91
N TYR A 98 -38.09 27.03 -9.95
CA TYR A 98 -39.01 27.35 -8.87
C TYR A 98 -39.14 26.17 -7.91
N GLY A 99 -38.07 25.88 -7.18
CA GLY A 99 -37.96 24.79 -6.21
C GLY A 99 -36.52 24.56 -5.80
N ASP A 100 -36.29 23.44 -5.11
CA ASP A 100 -34.98 23.05 -4.64
C ASP A 100 -34.23 22.22 -5.70
N LEU A 101 -32.90 22.29 -5.68
CA LEU A 101 -32.01 21.33 -6.33
C LEU A 101 -31.57 20.30 -5.28
N LEU A 102 -31.94 19.04 -5.45
CA LEU A 102 -31.62 17.98 -4.51
C LEU A 102 -30.54 17.07 -5.06
N ILE A 103 -29.57 16.68 -4.24
CA ILE A 103 -28.38 15.94 -4.63
C ILE A 103 -28.24 14.72 -3.73
N LYS A 104 -28.30 13.52 -4.31
CA LYS A 104 -28.14 12.25 -3.60
C LYS A 104 -26.78 11.63 -3.84
N GLY A 105 -26.01 11.52 -2.77
CA GLY A 105 -24.78 10.74 -2.78
C GLY A 105 -25.05 9.26 -2.46
N PHE A 106 -24.61 8.35 -3.34
CA PHE A 106 -24.64 6.91 -3.07
C PHE A 106 -23.26 6.34 -2.67
N GLY A 107 -22.36 7.20 -2.21
CA GLY A 107 -21.05 6.82 -1.69
C GLY A 107 -19.96 6.67 -2.73
N ASP A 108 -20.04 7.37 -3.87
CA ASP A 108 -18.92 7.49 -4.81
C ASP A 108 -17.71 8.13 -4.11
N PRO A 109 -16.59 7.43 -3.91
CA PRO A 109 -15.41 8.01 -3.26
C PRO A 109 -14.51 8.81 -4.22
N THR A 110 -14.88 8.92 -5.50
CA THR A 110 -14.02 9.47 -6.56
C THR A 110 -14.38 10.87 -7.03
N LEU A 111 -15.54 11.40 -6.65
CA LEU A 111 -16.00 12.74 -7.01
C LEU A 111 -15.03 13.82 -6.51
N LYS A 112 -14.58 14.68 -7.42
CA LYS A 112 -13.53 15.69 -7.20
C LYS A 112 -13.89 17.03 -7.83
N ALA A 113 -13.15 18.08 -7.46
CA ALA A 113 -13.36 19.43 -7.99
C ALA A 113 -13.36 19.51 -9.53
N LYS A 114 -12.51 18.71 -10.20
CA LYS A 114 -12.46 18.63 -11.67
C LYS A 114 -13.75 18.11 -12.32
N ASP A 115 -14.64 17.47 -11.55
CA ASP A 115 -15.89 16.92 -12.06
C ASP A 115 -17.04 17.95 -11.94
N LEU A 116 -16.82 19.09 -11.25
CA LEU A 116 -17.82 20.11 -11.02
C LEU A 116 -18.21 20.86 -12.30
N ASP A 117 -17.26 21.16 -13.18
CA ASP A 117 -17.57 21.86 -14.45
C ASP A 117 -18.57 21.04 -15.29
N LYS A 118 -18.43 19.70 -15.27
CA LYS A 118 -19.38 18.78 -15.90
C LYS A 118 -20.75 18.74 -15.21
N ILE A 119 -20.78 18.79 -13.87
CA ILE A 119 -22.05 18.89 -13.13
C ILE A 119 -22.77 20.19 -13.47
N VAL A 120 -22.05 21.30 -13.51
CA VAL A 120 -22.61 22.61 -13.87
C VAL A 120 -23.10 22.62 -15.32
N SER A 121 -22.38 22.00 -16.25
CA SER A 121 -22.86 21.88 -17.63
C SER A 121 -24.17 21.07 -17.73
N TYR A 122 -24.34 20.04 -16.92
CA TYR A 122 -25.60 19.29 -16.84
C TYR A 122 -26.73 20.12 -16.23
N ILE A 123 -26.46 20.91 -15.18
CA ILE A 123 -27.46 21.84 -14.62
C ILE A 123 -27.92 22.84 -15.70
N ARG A 124 -27.01 23.38 -16.52
CA ARG A 124 -27.38 24.25 -17.64
C ARG A 124 -28.18 23.53 -18.73
N ALA A 125 -27.86 22.26 -19.01
CA ALA A 125 -28.57 21.47 -20.01
C ALA A 125 -30.04 21.20 -19.60
N GLU A 126 -30.34 21.19 -18.31
CA GLU A 126 -31.72 21.20 -17.77
C GLU A 126 -32.42 22.57 -17.91
N GLY A 127 -31.78 23.55 -18.55
CA GLY A 127 -32.30 24.91 -18.71
C GLY A 127 -32.24 25.75 -17.44
N ILE A 128 -31.40 25.41 -16.46
CA ILE A 128 -31.33 26.12 -15.17
C ILE A 128 -30.22 27.19 -15.21
N GLY A 129 -30.61 28.46 -15.19
CA GLY A 129 -29.77 29.64 -14.96
C GLY A 129 -29.98 30.29 -13.59
N GLU A 130 -31.07 29.98 -12.90
CA GLU A 130 -31.34 30.48 -11.55
C GLU A 130 -32.08 29.43 -10.72
N ILE A 131 -31.77 29.34 -9.43
CA ILE A 131 -32.43 28.46 -8.46
C ILE A 131 -33.00 29.32 -7.34
N LYS A 132 -34.33 29.40 -7.25
CA LYS A 132 -35.02 30.14 -6.17
C LYS A 132 -34.96 29.43 -4.82
N GLY A 133 -34.97 28.10 -4.82
CA GLY A 133 -34.93 27.30 -3.61
C GLY A 133 -33.51 26.99 -3.12
N ASN A 134 -33.43 25.96 -2.29
CA ASN A 134 -32.23 25.49 -1.61
C ASN A 134 -31.45 24.47 -2.44
N ILE A 135 -30.21 24.21 -2.02
CA ILE A 135 -29.47 23.01 -2.42
C ILE A 135 -29.58 21.99 -1.28
N VAL A 136 -30.34 20.93 -1.52
CA VAL A 136 -30.61 19.88 -0.52
C VAL A 136 -29.68 18.69 -0.79
N ILE A 137 -28.92 18.25 0.22
CA ILE A 137 -28.00 17.10 0.09
C ILE A 137 -28.52 15.91 0.89
N ASP A 138 -28.85 14.82 0.20
CA ASP A 138 -29.15 13.52 0.79
C ASP A 138 -27.89 12.66 0.86
N ARG A 139 -27.43 12.43 2.09
CA ARG A 139 -26.30 11.55 2.43
C ARG A 139 -26.71 10.34 3.26
N ASN A 140 -28.00 10.03 3.34
CA ASN A 140 -28.54 8.97 4.20
C ASN A 140 -28.28 7.57 3.65
N TYR A 141 -27.66 7.42 2.48
CA TYR A 141 -27.26 6.10 1.97
C TYR A 141 -26.27 5.39 2.91
N PHE A 142 -25.44 6.14 3.64
CA PHE A 142 -24.55 5.63 4.68
C PHE A 142 -24.88 6.21 6.06
N LYS A 143 -25.14 5.36 7.05
CA LYS A 143 -25.24 5.73 8.47
C LYS A 143 -23.88 5.55 9.15
N VAL A 144 -23.00 6.52 8.91
CA VAL A 144 -21.68 6.59 9.55
C VAL A 144 -21.82 7.38 10.85
N GLY A 145 -21.73 6.69 12.00
CA GLY A 145 -21.93 7.29 13.31
C GLY A 145 -21.04 8.50 13.58
N ASN A 146 -21.45 9.35 14.53
CA ASN A 146 -20.77 10.61 14.85
C ASN A 146 -19.42 10.43 15.58
N ARG A 147 -19.12 9.23 16.08
CA ARG A 147 -17.83 8.94 16.73
C ARG A 147 -16.69 9.12 15.73
N ASP A 148 -15.90 10.16 15.96
CA ASP A 148 -14.68 10.45 15.21
C ASP A 148 -13.63 9.36 15.48
N SER A 149 -13.66 8.29 14.69
CA SER A 149 -12.64 7.24 14.79
C SER A 149 -11.29 7.64 14.20
N SER A 150 -11.07 8.91 13.80
CA SER A 150 -9.77 9.35 13.26
C SER A 150 -8.60 9.23 14.25
N GLY A 151 -8.88 9.11 15.56
CA GLY A 151 -7.89 8.93 16.63
C GLY A 151 -7.21 7.56 16.70
N PHE A 152 -7.02 6.87 15.57
CA PHE A 152 -6.24 5.62 15.54
C PHE A 152 -4.75 5.84 15.86
N ASP A 153 -4.29 7.09 15.69
CA ASP A 153 -2.94 7.55 16.00
C ASP A 153 -2.91 9.05 16.32
N GLU A 154 -1.71 9.58 16.54
CA GLU A 154 -1.44 10.98 16.87
C GLU A 154 -1.71 11.96 15.71
N ASN A 155 -2.21 11.50 14.55
CA ASN A 155 -2.42 12.34 13.36
C ASN A 155 -3.88 12.33 12.86
N PRO A 156 -4.87 12.75 13.66
CA PRO A 156 -6.30 12.64 13.34
C PRO A 156 -6.68 13.33 12.02
N TYR A 157 -5.95 14.38 11.63
CA TYR A 157 -6.23 15.16 10.41
C TYR A 157 -5.54 14.63 9.15
N SER A 158 -4.81 13.51 9.24
CA SER A 158 -4.19 12.89 8.06
C SER A 158 -5.23 12.29 7.14
N ALA A 159 -5.00 12.35 5.82
CA ALA A 159 -5.92 11.81 4.81
C ALA A 159 -6.27 10.32 5.02
N TYR A 160 -5.35 9.52 5.57
CA TYR A 160 -5.62 8.09 5.83
C TYR A 160 -6.58 7.85 6.99
N ASN A 161 -6.89 8.86 7.80
CA ASN A 161 -7.88 8.86 8.88
C ASN A 161 -9.24 9.42 8.42
N ALA A 162 -9.38 9.82 7.15
CA ALA A 162 -10.65 10.30 6.61
C ALA A 162 -11.79 9.30 6.85
N MET A 163 -12.91 9.83 7.35
CA MET A 163 -14.13 9.07 7.59
C MET A 163 -15.00 9.06 6.32
N PRO A 164 -15.60 7.90 5.97
CA PRO A 164 -16.47 7.76 4.81
C PRO A 164 -17.72 8.63 4.91
N ASP A 165 -18.33 8.94 3.77
CA ASP A 165 -19.57 9.71 3.65
C ASP A 165 -20.30 9.30 2.38
N ALA A 166 -21.63 9.27 2.36
CA ALA A 166 -22.37 8.97 1.14
C ALA A 166 -22.22 10.08 0.09
N MET A 167 -22.09 11.33 0.55
CA MET A 167 -21.75 12.48 -0.30
C MET A 167 -20.28 12.85 -0.09
N MET A 168 -19.41 12.05 -0.69
CA MET A 168 -17.95 12.23 -0.60
C MET A 168 -17.45 13.16 -1.71
N PHE A 169 -16.51 14.03 -1.36
CA PHE A 169 -15.90 14.98 -2.28
C PHE A 169 -14.44 15.17 -1.93
N ASN A 170 -13.58 15.16 -2.96
CA ASN A 170 -12.12 15.32 -2.83
C ASN A 170 -11.49 14.37 -1.79
N GLU A 171 -12.05 13.17 -1.62
CA GLU A 171 -11.61 12.20 -0.60
C GLU A 171 -11.59 12.79 0.83
N ARG A 172 -12.39 13.83 1.08
CA ARG A 172 -12.42 14.63 2.31
C ARG A 172 -11.11 15.34 2.64
N VAL A 173 -10.25 15.54 1.65
CA VAL A 173 -8.96 16.21 1.82
C VAL A 173 -9.08 17.66 1.36
N SER A 174 -8.99 18.57 2.32
CA SER A 174 -8.80 19.99 2.08
C SER A 174 -7.31 20.25 1.85
N THR A 175 -6.97 21.02 0.81
CA THR A 175 -5.57 21.30 0.45
C THR A 175 -5.29 22.80 0.52
N VAL A 176 -4.35 23.18 1.39
CA VAL A 176 -3.82 24.55 1.47
C VAL A 176 -2.45 24.57 0.79
N CYS A 177 -2.28 25.49 -0.15
CA CYS A 177 -1.04 25.69 -0.90
C CYS A 177 -0.28 26.89 -0.33
N VAL A 178 0.93 26.65 0.17
CA VAL A 178 1.86 27.72 0.55
C VAL A 178 2.89 27.86 -0.56
N VAL A 179 3.07 29.07 -1.07
CA VAL A 179 4.05 29.41 -2.12
C VAL A 179 5.09 30.36 -1.52
N PRO A 180 6.21 29.85 -0.99
CA PRO A 180 7.17 30.67 -0.25
C PRO A 180 7.84 31.77 -1.09
N GLN A 181 7.98 31.56 -2.40
CA GLN A 181 8.55 32.55 -3.33
C GLN A 181 7.73 33.84 -3.36
N THR A 182 6.41 33.72 -3.50
CA THR A 182 5.45 34.83 -3.62
C THR A 182 4.81 35.16 -2.28
N GLN A 183 5.25 34.50 -1.20
CA GLN A 183 4.72 34.66 0.15
C GLN A 183 3.21 34.46 0.27
N SER A 184 2.61 33.70 -0.65
CA SER A 184 1.16 33.54 -0.74
C SER A 184 0.67 32.22 -0.16
N VAL A 185 -0.54 32.26 0.39
CA VAL A 185 -1.26 31.09 0.90
C VAL A 185 -2.63 31.07 0.24
N ILE A 186 -2.90 30.01 -0.52
CA ILE A 186 -4.15 29.86 -1.27
C ILE A 186 -4.78 28.49 -0.98
N LYS A 187 -6.11 28.43 -0.97
CA LYS A 187 -6.82 27.15 -0.99
C LYS A 187 -6.73 26.57 -2.40
N LYS A 188 -6.59 25.24 -2.51
CA LYS A 188 -6.55 24.58 -3.82
C LYS A 188 -7.90 24.67 -4.53
N ASP A 189 -8.98 24.49 -3.77
CA ASP A 189 -10.35 24.52 -4.25
C ASP A 189 -11.07 25.70 -3.57
N ALA A 190 -12.03 26.33 -4.25
CA ALA A 190 -12.86 27.41 -3.72
C ALA A 190 -13.85 26.87 -2.67
N ASP A 191 -13.31 26.48 -1.51
CA ASP A 191 -14.04 25.87 -0.41
C ASP A 191 -14.12 26.83 0.77
N GLN A 192 -15.33 27.32 1.05
CA GLN A 192 -15.60 28.22 2.17
C GLN A 192 -15.93 27.46 3.47
N SER A 193 -15.87 26.13 3.50
CA SER A 193 -16.20 25.34 4.70
C SER A 193 -15.09 25.30 5.77
N TYR A 194 -13.96 25.98 5.55
CA TYR A 194 -12.88 26.14 6.52
C TYR A 194 -12.13 27.45 6.29
N GLN A 195 -11.45 27.95 7.31
CA GLN A 195 -10.59 29.14 7.21
C GLN A 195 -9.11 28.80 7.25
N VAL A 196 -8.28 29.66 6.67
CA VAL A 196 -6.82 29.57 6.72
C VAL A 196 -6.30 30.88 7.28
N VAL A 197 -5.55 30.79 8.38
CA VAL A 197 -4.87 31.92 9.01
C VAL A 197 -3.37 31.76 8.81
N ASN A 198 -2.73 32.77 8.23
CA ASN A 198 -1.32 32.73 7.87
C ASN A 198 -0.48 33.57 8.83
N HIS A 199 0.22 32.92 9.75
CA HIS A 199 1.24 33.51 10.64
C HIS A 199 2.66 33.05 10.28
N LEU A 200 2.92 32.77 8.99
CA LEU A 200 4.23 32.34 8.53
C LEU A 200 5.21 33.51 8.44
N GLN A 201 6.44 33.26 8.87
CA GLN A 201 7.57 34.16 8.68
C GLN A 201 8.44 33.64 7.53
N TYR A 202 8.55 34.42 6.45
CA TYR A 202 9.34 34.03 5.28
C TYR A 202 10.80 34.46 5.42
N VAL A 203 11.72 33.49 5.40
CA VAL A 203 13.15 33.73 5.68
C VAL A 203 14.07 33.34 4.52
N ASN A 204 15.20 34.03 4.39
CA ASN A 204 16.26 33.70 3.44
C ASN A 204 17.23 32.66 4.04
N LYS A 205 16.77 31.41 4.15
CA LYS A 205 17.57 30.26 4.64
C LYS A 205 17.46 29.09 3.68
N SER A 206 18.38 28.13 3.74
CA SER A 206 18.26 26.93 2.89
C SER A 206 16.95 26.16 3.15
N CYS A 207 16.34 25.60 2.11
CA CYS A 207 15.09 24.85 2.20
C CYS A 207 15.30 23.46 2.82
N ARG A 208 15.65 23.40 4.11
CA ARG A 208 15.98 22.17 4.85
C ARG A 208 15.53 22.27 6.31
N GLY A 209 15.38 21.10 6.94
CA GLY A 209 15.03 21.00 8.36
C GLY A 209 13.76 21.79 8.71
N ARG A 210 13.84 22.60 9.77
CA ARG A 210 12.73 23.43 10.27
C ARG A 210 12.21 24.50 9.30
N TYR A 211 12.96 24.84 8.25
CA TYR A 211 12.56 25.83 7.24
C TYR A 211 11.88 25.21 6.02
N ALA A 212 11.82 23.87 5.93
CA ALA A 212 11.33 23.16 4.76
C ALA A 212 9.79 23.05 4.69
N TRP A 213 9.13 23.08 5.85
CA TRP A 213 7.69 22.92 5.99
C TRP A 213 7.13 23.88 7.06
N PRO A 214 5.93 24.43 6.86
CA PRO A 214 5.27 25.24 7.86
C PRO A 214 4.78 24.37 9.03
N GLY A 215 4.70 24.97 10.22
CA GLY A 215 3.92 24.42 11.33
C GLY A 215 2.43 24.56 11.03
N VAL A 216 1.63 23.55 11.37
CA VAL A 216 0.19 23.51 11.11
C VAL A 216 -0.55 23.19 12.40
N LYS A 217 -1.39 24.10 12.87
CA LYS A 217 -2.35 23.89 13.96
C LYS A 217 -3.75 23.88 13.36
N ILE A 218 -4.61 22.98 13.85
CA ILE A 218 -6.01 22.90 13.43
C ILE A 218 -6.87 23.13 14.67
N GLU A 219 -7.71 24.15 14.62
CA GLU A 219 -8.68 24.46 15.66
C GLU A 219 -10.06 24.04 15.19
N LYS A 220 -10.65 23.10 15.92
CA LYS A 220 -12.04 22.67 15.71
C LYS A 220 -12.94 23.67 16.43
N GLN A 221 -13.25 24.79 15.79
CA GLN A 221 -14.39 25.61 16.23
C GLN A 221 -15.70 24.88 15.90
N THR A 222 -16.77 25.20 16.63
CA THR A 222 -18.07 24.53 16.54
C THR A 222 -18.73 24.69 15.16
N THR A 223 -18.48 25.79 14.46
CA THR A 223 -19.13 26.12 13.18
C THR A 223 -18.22 25.91 11.96
N MET A 224 -16.99 26.43 12.00
CA MET A 224 -16.05 26.41 10.88
C MET A 224 -14.60 26.11 11.34
N PRO A 225 -13.98 25.00 10.90
CA PRO A 225 -12.61 24.68 11.25
C PRO A 225 -11.61 25.73 10.76
N MET A 226 -10.59 26.02 11.57
CA MET A 226 -9.52 26.96 11.23
C MET A 226 -8.17 26.24 11.12
N VAL A 227 -7.43 26.53 10.04
CA VAL A 227 -6.05 26.08 9.83
C VAL A 227 -5.10 27.23 10.06
N ILE A 228 -4.31 27.16 11.12
CA ILE A 228 -3.33 28.18 11.45
C ILE A 228 -1.96 27.69 10.99
N LEU A 229 -1.35 28.41 10.07
CA LEU A 229 0.01 28.20 9.59
C LEU A 229 0.97 29.07 10.39
N LYS A 230 2.02 28.48 10.96
CA LYS A 230 2.97 29.21 11.82
C LYS A 230 4.42 28.76 11.65
N GLY A 231 5.34 29.59 12.12
CA GLY A 231 6.78 29.33 12.12
C GLY A 231 7.50 29.90 10.90
N LYS A 232 8.80 29.60 10.80
CA LYS A 232 9.69 30.16 9.76
C LYS A 232 9.76 29.23 8.55
N ILE A 233 9.50 29.74 7.35
CA ILE A 233 9.60 29.00 6.08
C ILE A 233 10.58 29.67 5.13
N SER A 234 11.41 28.89 4.45
CA SER A 234 12.40 29.42 3.51
C SER A 234 11.75 29.90 2.20
N LYS A 235 12.10 31.10 1.73
CA LYS A 235 11.71 31.62 0.40
C LYS A 235 12.27 30.78 -0.76
N HIS A 236 13.35 30.03 -0.53
CA HIS A 236 13.94 29.12 -1.53
C HIS A 236 13.20 27.78 -1.64
N CYS A 237 12.20 27.52 -0.81
CA CYS A 237 11.37 26.33 -0.94
C CYS A 237 10.36 26.46 -2.08
N GLY A 238 10.24 25.44 -2.93
CA GLY A 238 9.10 25.30 -3.84
C GLY A 238 7.75 25.21 -3.12
N LYS A 239 6.65 25.30 -3.90
CA LYS A 239 5.27 25.13 -3.42
C LYS A 239 5.12 23.96 -2.44
N ARG A 240 4.35 24.19 -1.37
CA ARG A 240 4.02 23.22 -0.32
C ARG A 240 2.52 23.00 -0.29
N ASN A 241 2.11 21.76 -0.48
CA ASN A 241 0.71 21.36 -0.34
C ASN A 241 0.51 20.75 1.04
N ILE A 242 -0.36 21.38 1.83
CA ILE A 242 -0.76 20.95 3.15
C ILE A 242 -2.13 20.29 3.01
N CYS A 243 -2.15 18.96 3.06
CA CYS A 243 -3.37 18.16 2.89
C CYS A 243 -3.90 17.71 4.25
N LYS A 244 -5.12 18.11 4.61
CA LYS A 244 -5.74 17.81 5.91
C LYS A 244 -7.22 17.48 5.79
N VAL A 245 -7.71 16.62 6.67
CA VAL A 245 -9.14 16.33 6.83
C VAL A 245 -9.73 17.38 7.77
N LEU A 246 -10.24 18.48 7.23
CA LEU A 246 -10.67 19.64 8.03
C LEU A 246 -12.17 19.64 8.30
N THR A 247 -12.94 19.40 7.25
CA THR A 247 -14.38 19.65 7.22
C THR A 247 -15.16 18.39 6.83
N LYS A 248 -16.48 18.54 6.71
CA LYS A 248 -17.37 17.50 6.17
C LYS A 248 -17.32 17.56 4.64
N PRO A 249 -17.22 16.43 3.93
CA PRO A 249 -17.01 16.44 2.48
C PRO A 249 -18.19 17.05 1.72
N TYR A 250 -19.43 16.86 2.18
CA TYR A 250 -20.62 17.47 1.58
C TYR A 250 -20.65 19.00 1.72
N LYS A 251 -20.08 19.58 2.78
CA LYS A 251 -19.93 21.03 2.92
C LYS A 251 -18.95 21.57 1.88
N SER A 252 -17.78 20.93 1.75
CA SER A 252 -16.81 21.28 0.70
C SER A 252 -17.41 21.18 -0.70
N PHE A 253 -18.18 20.13 -0.96
CA PHE A 253 -18.87 19.96 -2.23
C PHE A 253 -19.87 21.09 -2.49
N TYR A 254 -20.73 21.42 -1.52
CA TYR A 254 -21.71 22.50 -1.65
C TYR A 254 -21.05 23.84 -2.01
N TYR A 255 -20.03 24.26 -1.26
CA TYR A 255 -19.39 25.55 -1.53
C TYR A 255 -18.64 25.57 -2.86
N ALA A 256 -17.92 24.49 -3.19
CA ALA A 256 -17.21 24.40 -4.45
C ALA A 256 -18.18 24.36 -5.65
N LEU A 257 -19.31 23.66 -5.53
CA LEU A 257 -20.35 23.63 -6.56
C LEU A 257 -21.02 25.01 -6.69
N LYS A 258 -21.40 25.65 -5.57
CA LYS A 258 -22.02 26.98 -5.59
C LYS A 258 -21.10 28.02 -6.26
N GLU A 259 -19.80 27.98 -5.98
CA GLU A 259 -18.84 28.85 -6.66
C GLU A 259 -18.77 28.54 -8.16
N LYS A 260 -18.68 27.26 -8.54
CA LYS A 260 -18.67 26.86 -9.96
C LYS A 260 -19.94 27.23 -10.71
N MET A 261 -21.09 27.17 -10.06
CA MET A 261 -22.36 27.64 -10.61
C MET A 261 -22.34 29.15 -10.82
N LYS A 262 -21.86 29.92 -9.82
CA LYS A 262 -21.71 31.37 -9.92
C LYS A 262 -20.76 31.77 -11.06
N GLU A 263 -19.60 31.13 -11.18
CA GLU A 263 -18.65 31.34 -12.29
C GLU A 263 -19.30 31.10 -13.66
N ALA A 264 -20.26 30.18 -13.74
CA ALA A 264 -20.99 29.85 -14.96
C ALA A 264 -22.26 30.69 -15.18
N GLY A 265 -22.51 31.70 -14.35
CA GLY A 265 -23.69 32.58 -14.42
C GLY A 265 -24.98 31.96 -13.86
N ILE A 266 -24.89 30.89 -13.06
CA ILE A 266 -26.05 30.25 -12.42
C ILE A 266 -26.17 30.73 -10.97
N PHE A 267 -27.28 31.39 -10.65
CA PHE A 267 -27.49 32.00 -9.33
C PHE A 267 -28.32 31.09 -8.42
N VAL A 268 -27.96 31.04 -7.13
CA VAL A 268 -28.65 30.23 -6.10
C VAL A 268 -29.01 31.12 -4.93
N HIS A 269 -30.32 31.31 -4.71
CA HIS A 269 -30.87 32.18 -3.67
C HIS A 269 -30.98 31.50 -2.31
N GLY A 270 -31.28 30.20 -2.29
CA GLY A 270 -31.36 29.44 -1.05
C GLY A 270 -30.01 29.05 -0.46
N HIS A 271 -30.08 28.22 0.57
CA HIS A 271 -28.94 27.75 1.35
C HIS A 271 -28.78 26.22 1.25
N MET A 272 -27.73 25.70 1.87
CA MET A 272 -27.52 24.25 1.96
C MET A 272 -28.45 23.66 3.02
N GLN A 273 -29.15 22.58 2.68
CA GLN A 273 -29.92 21.78 3.63
C GLN A 273 -29.49 20.31 3.60
N LEU A 274 -29.63 19.60 4.72
CA LEU A 274 -29.39 18.17 4.80
C LEU A 274 -30.72 17.48 5.07
N GLN A 275 -31.24 16.77 4.06
CA GLN A 275 -32.52 16.09 4.16
C GLN A 275 -32.49 14.83 3.31
N GLN A 276 -33.29 13.84 3.69
CA GLN A 276 -33.58 12.73 2.80
C GLN A 276 -34.43 13.23 1.63
N ILE A 277 -34.08 12.84 0.42
CA ILE A 277 -34.89 13.20 -0.75
C ILE A 277 -36.29 12.57 -0.63
N PRO A 278 -37.38 13.35 -0.73
CA PRO A 278 -38.74 12.85 -0.74
C PRO A 278 -38.99 11.88 -1.90
N LYS A 279 -40.03 11.04 -1.79
CA LYS A 279 -40.41 10.13 -2.88
C LYS A 279 -40.93 10.88 -4.12
N ASN A 280 -41.61 12.01 -3.92
CA ASN A 280 -42.23 12.82 -4.97
C ASN A 280 -41.24 13.89 -5.46
N THR A 281 -40.16 13.48 -6.12
CA THR A 281 -39.18 14.39 -6.74
C THR A 281 -38.86 13.95 -8.15
N THR A 282 -38.62 14.91 -9.04
CA THR A 282 -38.26 14.63 -10.45
C THR A 282 -36.74 14.48 -10.55
N GLU A 283 -36.25 13.38 -11.14
CA GLU A 283 -34.82 13.22 -11.45
C GLU A 283 -34.48 14.12 -12.64
N LEU A 284 -33.46 14.96 -12.48
CA LEU A 284 -32.91 15.79 -13.55
C LEU A 284 -31.87 14.99 -14.33
N PHE A 285 -30.78 14.62 -13.67
CA PHE A 285 -29.70 13.85 -14.27
C PHE A 285 -28.92 13.04 -13.24
N SER A 286 -28.03 12.17 -13.74
CA SER A 286 -27.12 11.39 -12.90
C SER A 286 -25.67 11.41 -13.39
N CYS A 287 -24.74 11.42 -12.44
CA CYS A 287 -23.30 11.38 -12.68
C CYS A 287 -22.76 10.02 -12.26
N SER A 288 -22.10 9.33 -13.19
CA SER A 288 -21.45 8.05 -12.94
C SER A 288 -19.98 8.19 -12.56
N SER A 289 -19.55 7.45 -11.54
CA SER A 289 -18.15 7.38 -11.10
C SER A 289 -17.25 6.65 -12.12
N GLU A 290 -15.95 6.61 -11.84
CA GLU A 290 -15.03 5.64 -12.44
C GLU A 290 -15.47 4.18 -12.18
N LYS A 291 -15.02 3.22 -13.02
CA LYS A 291 -15.32 1.80 -12.84
C LYS A 291 -14.74 1.25 -11.52
N LEU A 292 -15.44 0.30 -10.91
CA LEU A 292 -15.02 -0.41 -9.69
C LEU A 292 -13.61 -0.98 -9.80
N GLU A 293 -13.22 -1.51 -10.97
CA GLU A 293 -11.86 -2.00 -11.23
C GLU A 293 -10.78 -0.96 -10.92
N LYS A 294 -10.99 0.30 -11.33
CA LYS A 294 -10.05 1.41 -11.09
C LYS A 294 -10.01 1.77 -9.60
N ILE A 295 -11.16 1.81 -8.95
CA ILE A 295 -11.28 2.11 -7.50
C ILE A 295 -10.60 1.02 -6.66
N ILE A 296 -10.79 -0.26 -7.00
CA ILE A 296 -10.11 -1.38 -6.34
C ILE A 296 -8.61 -1.34 -6.58
N SER A 297 -8.19 -1.11 -7.83
CA SER A 297 -6.77 -0.96 -8.18
C SER A 297 -6.12 0.18 -7.37
N GLN A 298 -6.78 1.33 -7.24
CA GLN A 298 -6.31 2.41 -6.39
C GLN A 298 -6.30 2.02 -4.90
N THR A 299 -7.35 1.36 -4.42
CA THR A 299 -7.46 0.85 -3.03
C THR A 299 -6.29 -0.07 -2.68
N ALA A 300 -5.92 -0.98 -3.58
CA ALA A 300 -4.83 -1.92 -3.36
C ALA A 300 -3.44 -1.29 -3.58
N LYS A 301 -3.22 -0.62 -4.74
CA LYS A 301 -1.92 -0.04 -5.12
C LYS A 301 -1.50 1.13 -4.23
N LYS A 302 -2.42 2.05 -3.92
CA LYS A 302 -2.16 3.19 -3.04
C LYS A 302 -2.47 2.88 -1.57
N SER A 303 -3.07 1.72 -1.30
CA SER A 303 -3.52 1.33 0.04
C SER A 303 -4.52 2.31 0.65
N ASN A 304 -5.41 2.87 -0.17
CA ASN A 304 -6.35 3.93 0.23
C ASN A 304 -7.34 3.42 1.29
N ASN A 305 -7.29 3.98 2.50
CA ASN A 305 -8.15 3.59 3.62
C ASN A 305 -9.60 3.99 3.39
N LEU A 306 -9.82 5.22 2.87
CA LEU A 306 -11.15 5.75 2.64
C LEU A 306 -11.92 4.88 1.65
N TYR A 307 -11.27 4.49 0.55
CA TYR A 307 -11.91 3.67 -0.47
C TYR A 307 -12.29 2.29 0.07
N ALA A 308 -11.43 1.68 0.89
CA ALA A 308 -11.76 0.41 1.54
C ALA A 308 -12.98 0.53 2.48
N ARG A 309 -13.11 1.65 3.20
CA ARG A 309 -14.27 1.90 4.08
C ARG A 309 -15.55 2.15 3.28
N HIS A 310 -15.46 2.89 2.17
CA HIS A 310 -16.58 3.08 1.24
C HIS A 310 -17.04 1.78 0.61
N LEU A 311 -16.11 0.93 0.15
CA LEU A 311 -16.44 -0.38 -0.39
C LEU A 311 -17.15 -1.26 0.66
N LEU A 312 -16.67 -1.23 1.91
CA LEU A 312 -17.32 -1.97 3.00
C LEU A 312 -18.77 -1.52 3.21
N LEU A 313 -19.02 -0.21 3.29
CA LEU A 313 -20.37 0.33 3.47
C LEU A 313 -21.26 0.07 2.26
N LEU A 314 -20.73 0.24 1.04
CA LEU A 314 -21.46 -0.07 -0.17
C LEU A 314 -21.90 -1.53 -0.20
N LEU A 315 -21.03 -2.47 0.15
CA LEU A 315 -21.37 -3.89 0.24
C LEU A 315 -22.50 -4.13 1.23
N GLY A 316 -22.49 -3.44 2.38
CA GLY A 316 -23.57 -3.48 3.35
C GLY A 316 -24.90 -3.01 2.76
N ALA A 317 -24.94 -1.84 2.12
CA ALA A 317 -26.16 -1.35 1.47
C ALA A 317 -26.65 -2.24 0.31
N LYS A 318 -25.72 -2.78 -0.49
CA LYS A 318 -26.04 -3.64 -1.65
C LYS A 318 -26.45 -5.06 -1.27
N THR A 319 -26.25 -5.46 -0.02
CA THR A 319 -26.59 -6.80 0.48
C THR A 319 -27.78 -6.75 1.42
N TYR A 320 -27.86 -5.75 2.30
CA TYR A 320 -28.87 -5.65 3.36
C TYR A 320 -29.66 -4.33 3.35
N GLY A 321 -29.65 -3.59 2.23
CA GLY A 321 -30.35 -2.33 2.07
C GLY A 321 -29.72 -1.13 2.78
N ALA A 322 -30.06 0.06 2.31
CA ALA A 322 -29.67 1.34 2.93
C ALA A 322 -30.51 1.62 4.21
N PRO A 323 -30.03 2.42 5.16
CA PRO A 323 -28.67 2.96 5.21
C PRO A 323 -27.63 1.87 5.51
N ALA A 324 -26.44 1.98 4.93
CA ALA A 324 -25.31 1.11 5.29
C ALA A 324 -24.80 1.42 6.70
N THR A 325 -24.47 0.39 7.46
CA THR A 325 -23.74 0.48 8.73
C THR A 325 -22.43 -0.31 8.64
N LEU A 326 -21.51 -0.11 9.59
CA LEU A 326 -20.28 -0.91 9.66
C LEU A 326 -20.57 -2.40 9.87
N GLU A 327 -21.60 -2.72 10.66
CA GLU A 327 -22.08 -4.08 10.91
C GLU A 327 -22.56 -4.73 9.61
N LYS A 328 -23.56 -4.13 8.94
CA LYS A 328 -24.03 -4.58 7.62
C LYS A 328 -22.88 -4.78 6.63
N GLY A 329 -21.90 -3.87 6.64
CA GLY A 329 -20.72 -3.97 5.79
C GLY A 329 -19.81 -5.16 6.11
N ARG A 330 -19.56 -5.44 7.40
CA ARG A 330 -18.77 -6.61 7.83
C ARG A 330 -19.48 -7.90 7.45
N ASP A 331 -20.76 -8.00 7.76
CA ASP A 331 -21.58 -9.18 7.50
C ASP A 331 -21.66 -9.44 6.00
N ALA A 332 -21.78 -8.38 5.19
CA ALA A 332 -21.83 -8.52 3.73
C ALA A 332 -20.51 -9.09 3.19
N VAL A 333 -19.35 -8.62 3.67
CA VAL A 333 -18.07 -9.17 3.24
C VAL A 333 -17.96 -10.66 3.61
N LEU A 334 -18.36 -11.03 4.83
CA LEU A 334 -18.33 -12.43 5.27
C LEU A 334 -19.28 -13.31 4.44
N HIS A 335 -20.53 -12.86 4.27
CA HIS A 335 -21.55 -13.56 3.49
C HIS A 335 -21.15 -13.74 2.03
N ILE A 336 -20.66 -12.69 1.36
CA ILE A 336 -20.24 -12.75 -0.04
C ILE A 336 -19.04 -13.67 -0.23
N LEU A 337 -18.02 -13.58 0.63
CA LEU A 337 -16.84 -14.44 0.49
C LEU A 337 -17.15 -15.90 0.78
N SER A 338 -17.99 -16.18 1.78
CA SER A 338 -18.37 -17.55 2.15
C SER A 338 -19.25 -18.19 1.08
N SER A 339 -20.29 -17.49 0.61
CA SER A 339 -21.19 -17.99 -0.45
C SER A 339 -20.50 -18.24 -1.80
N LYS A 340 -19.31 -17.68 -2.02
CA LYS A 340 -18.50 -17.90 -3.23
C LYS A 340 -17.31 -18.85 -3.03
N GLY A 341 -17.24 -19.52 -1.87
CA GLY A 341 -16.16 -20.45 -1.52
C GLY A 341 -14.79 -19.80 -1.40
N ALA A 342 -14.74 -18.49 -1.15
CA ALA A 342 -13.50 -17.71 -1.08
C ALA A 342 -12.97 -17.58 0.36
N LEU A 343 -13.83 -17.77 1.37
CA LEU A 343 -13.43 -17.67 2.77
C LEU A 343 -12.95 -19.04 3.27
N GLY A 344 -11.65 -19.15 3.53
CA GLY A 344 -11.06 -20.36 4.09
C GLY A 344 -11.32 -20.52 5.59
N ILE A 345 -10.99 -21.69 6.13
CA ILE A 345 -11.10 -22.01 7.56
C ILE A 345 -10.15 -21.13 8.39
N GLY A 346 -10.68 -20.43 9.40
CA GLY A 346 -9.87 -19.67 10.34
C GLY A 346 -10.63 -18.57 11.08
N VAL A 347 -9.91 -17.87 11.96
CA VAL A 347 -10.44 -16.72 12.70
C VAL A 347 -10.29 -15.46 11.85
N LEU A 348 -11.41 -14.78 11.60
CA LEU A 348 -11.45 -13.46 10.98
C LEU A 348 -12.20 -12.49 11.88
N LYS A 349 -11.52 -11.41 12.27
CA LYS A 349 -12.15 -10.23 12.86
C LYS A 349 -11.98 -9.06 11.89
N LEU A 350 -13.05 -8.72 11.18
CA LEU A 350 -13.10 -7.57 10.29
C LEU A 350 -13.62 -6.36 11.07
N ASP A 351 -12.93 -5.23 10.98
CA ASP A 351 -13.36 -3.99 11.64
C ASP A 351 -13.92 -2.99 10.61
N ASN A 352 -13.08 -2.16 10.02
CA ASN A 352 -13.52 -1.10 9.11
C ASN A 352 -13.08 -1.32 7.65
N GLY A 353 -12.67 -2.54 7.29
CA GLY A 353 -12.20 -2.89 5.94
C GLY A 353 -10.81 -2.35 5.56
N SER A 354 -10.32 -1.28 6.22
CA SER A 354 -9.03 -0.67 5.89
C SER A 354 -7.83 -1.39 6.53
N GLY A 355 -8.03 -2.03 7.68
CA GLY A 355 -6.94 -2.62 8.47
C GLY A 355 -6.07 -1.58 9.21
N LEU A 356 -6.58 -0.37 9.40
CA LEU A 356 -5.95 0.62 10.28
C LEU A 356 -6.09 0.24 11.76
N SER A 357 -7.20 -0.42 12.10
CA SER A 357 -7.50 -0.88 13.46
C SER A 357 -6.61 -2.03 13.92
N ARG A 358 -6.24 -2.01 15.20
CA ARG A 358 -5.53 -3.09 15.90
C ARG A 358 -6.44 -4.28 16.23
N VAL A 359 -7.75 -4.06 16.23
CA VAL A 359 -8.78 -5.08 16.49
C VAL A 359 -8.85 -6.08 15.35
N ALA A 360 -8.52 -5.67 14.11
CA ALA A 360 -8.55 -6.55 12.96
C ALA A 360 -7.59 -7.74 13.13
N LYS A 361 -8.08 -8.94 12.80
CA LYS A 361 -7.35 -10.20 12.97
C LYS A 361 -7.67 -11.14 11.81
N LEU A 362 -6.65 -11.81 11.29
CA LEU A 362 -6.79 -12.94 10.35
C LEU A 362 -5.56 -13.86 10.43
N ASN A 363 -5.67 -15.07 9.89
CA ASN A 363 -4.54 -15.97 9.71
C ASN A 363 -4.14 -16.09 8.22
N ALA A 364 -2.98 -16.70 7.94
CA ALA A 364 -2.45 -16.78 6.58
C ALA A 364 -3.24 -17.75 5.69
N LYS A 365 -3.77 -18.85 6.25
CA LYS A 365 -4.57 -19.83 5.50
C LYS A 365 -5.86 -19.24 4.94
N LEU A 366 -6.59 -18.48 5.75
CA LEU A 366 -7.81 -17.80 5.33
C LEU A 366 -7.51 -16.84 4.18
N LEU A 367 -6.45 -16.04 4.30
CA LEU A 367 -6.09 -15.06 3.27
C LEU A 367 -5.66 -15.73 1.95
N VAL A 368 -4.96 -16.87 2.00
CA VAL A 368 -4.63 -17.62 0.78
C VAL A 368 -5.86 -18.10 0.03
N SER A 369 -6.90 -18.57 0.73
CA SER A 369 -8.12 -19.04 0.07
C SER A 369 -8.79 -17.93 -0.76
N VAL A 370 -8.74 -16.69 -0.26
CA VAL A 370 -9.25 -15.52 -0.98
C VAL A 370 -8.43 -15.20 -2.23
N TYR A 371 -7.10 -15.29 -2.13
CA TYR A 371 -6.23 -15.10 -3.30
C TYR A 371 -6.45 -16.23 -4.32
N ASP A 372 -6.43 -17.49 -3.92
CA ASP A 372 -6.59 -18.60 -4.86
C ASP A 372 -7.94 -18.54 -5.59
N ASN A 373 -9.05 -18.28 -4.88
CA ASN A 373 -10.35 -18.08 -5.51
C ASN A 373 -10.34 -16.92 -6.53
N ALA A 374 -9.66 -15.82 -6.20
CA ALA A 374 -9.53 -14.67 -7.10
C ALA A 374 -8.63 -14.96 -8.31
N TYR A 375 -7.59 -15.77 -8.13
CA TYR A 375 -6.71 -16.22 -9.21
C TYR A 375 -7.46 -17.14 -10.17
N ASP A 376 -8.19 -18.13 -9.66
CA ASP A 376 -8.90 -19.09 -10.51
C ASP A 376 -10.03 -18.42 -11.30
N ARG A 377 -10.76 -17.48 -10.67
CA ARG A 377 -11.86 -16.77 -11.35
C ARG A 377 -11.41 -15.72 -12.36
N TYR A 378 -10.33 -14.99 -12.08
CA TYR A 378 -10.00 -13.77 -12.81
C TYR A 378 -8.54 -13.66 -13.28
N GLY A 379 -7.68 -14.60 -12.86
CA GLY A 379 -6.27 -14.67 -13.22
C GLY A 379 -5.56 -13.32 -13.17
N LYS A 380 -4.91 -12.97 -14.29
CA LYS A 380 -4.13 -11.73 -14.42
C LYS A 380 -4.96 -10.45 -14.20
N ARG A 381 -6.27 -10.45 -14.51
CA ARG A 381 -7.11 -9.26 -14.33
C ARG A 381 -7.17 -8.86 -12.86
N TRP A 382 -7.41 -9.83 -11.97
CA TRP A 382 -7.36 -9.60 -10.53
C TRP A 382 -5.95 -9.22 -10.06
N MET A 383 -4.93 -9.96 -10.50
CA MET A 383 -3.54 -9.70 -10.11
C MET A 383 -3.12 -8.26 -10.42
N ASN A 384 -3.51 -7.72 -11.58
CA ASN A 384 -3.16 -6.38 -12.02
C ASN A 384 -3.81 -5.25 -11.20
N THR A 385 -4.81 -5.56 -10.37
CA THR A 385 -5.33 -4.61 -9.37
C THR A 385 -4.35 -4.39 -8.21
N LEU A 386 -3.41 -5.32 -7.97
CA LEU A 386 -2.41 -5.23 -6.90
C LEU A 386 -1.17 -4.43 -7.31
N SER A 387 -0.29 -4.08 -6.36
CA SER A 387 0.96 -3.35 -6.68
C SER A 387 1.96 -4.26 -7.41
N ILE A 388 2.56 -3.80 -8.50
CA ILE A 388 3.56 -4.53 -9.26
C ILE A 388 4.97 -4.15 -8.78
N ALA A 389 5.78 -5.16 -8.46
CA ALA A 389 7.14 -4.98 -7.96
C ALA A 389 8.02 -4.17 -8.92
N GLY A 390 8.63 -3.09 -8.39
CA GLY A 390 9.50 -2.20 -9.13
C GLY A 390 8.80 -1.24 -10.11
N VAL A 391 7.46 -1.26 -10.17
CA VAL A 391 6.68 -0.48 -11.14
C VAL A 391 5.75 0.51 -10.45
N ASP A 392 4.83 0.02 -9.62
CA ASP A 392 3.76 0.86 -9.09
C ASP A 392 3.37 0.58 -7.63
N GLY A 393 2.41 1.37 -7.16
CA GLY A 393 1.85 1.25 -5.82
C GLY A 393 2.87 1.32 -4.68
N THR A 394 2.58 0.58 -3.61
CA THR A 394 3.37 0.57 -2.38
C THR A 394 4.73 -0.12 -2.50
N ILE A 395 4.97 -0.84 -3.60
CA ILE A 395 6.24 -1.54 -3.85
C ILE A 395 6.99 -1.02 -5.09
N LYS A 396 6.60 0.15 -5.63
CA LYS A 396 7.24 0.77 -6.80
C LYS A 396 8.76 0.93 -6.70
N ARG A 397 9.26 1.21 -5.49
CA ARG A 397 10.70 1.37 -5.20
C ARG A 397 11.35 0.08 -4.68
N ARG A 398 10.57 -0.93 -4.29
CA ARG A 398 11.10 -2.23 -3.89
C ARG A 398 11.37 -3.04 -5.15
N PHE A 399 12.45 -3.82 -5.15
CA PHE A 399 12.79 -4.75 -6.24
C PHE A 399 13.14 -4.12 -7.59
N ARG A 400 13.29 -2.79 -7.70
CA ARG A 400 13.74 -2.15 -8.94
C ARG A 400 15.16 -2.60 -9.28
N GLY A 401 15.38 -3.03 -10.52
CA GLY A 401 16.67 -3.55 -10.98
C GLY A 401 17.02 -4.94 -10.45
N THR A 402 16.05 -5.68 -9.89
CA THR A 402 16.26 -7.07 -9.46
C THR A 402 15.42 -8.04 -10.29
N ALA A 403 15.71 -9.34 -10.19
CA ALA A 403 14.95 -10.39 -10.87
C ALA A 403 13.45 -10.41 -10.51
N VAL A 404 13.05 -9.78 -9.39
CA VAL A 404 11.66 -9.74 -8.90
C VAL A 404 10.83 -8.66 -9.61
N GLN A 405 11.47 -7.65 -10.23
CA GLN A 405 10.77 -6.61 -10.98
C GLN A 405 9.84 -7.24 -12.04
N ASN A 406 8.60 -6.74 -12.15
CA ASN A 406 7.55 -7.30 -13.03
C ASN A 406 7.13 -8.75 -12.75
N ARG A 407 7.58 -9.35 -11.63
CA ARG A 407 7.29 -10.75 -11.29
C ARG A 407 6.57 -10.93 -9.96
N ALA A 408 6.12 -9.85 -9.32
CA ALA A 408 5.33 -9.94 -8.11
C ALA A 408 4.21 -8.89 -8.07
N TRP A 409 3.00 -9.35 -7.75
CA TRP A 409 1.77 -8.57 -7.63
C TRP A 409 1.29 -8.65 -6.19
N MET A 410 1.40 -7.56 -5.43
CA MET A 410 1.33 -7.61 -3.97
C MET A 410 0.46 -6.51 -3.37
N LYS A 411 -0.25 -6.87 -2.29
CA LYS A 411 -0.76 -5.94 -1.30
C LYS A 411 0.21 -5.90 -0.11
N THR A 412 0.56 -4.70 0.34
CA THR A 412 1.33 -4.50 1.56
C THR A 412 0.45 -4.07 2.73
N GLY A 413 0.93 -4.30 3.96
CA GLY A 413 0.37 -3.76 5.20
C GLY A 413 1.50 -3.34 6.14
N THR A 414 1.40 -2.17 6.76
CA THR A 414 2.39 -1.70 7.73
C THR A 414 1.69 -0.91 8.83
N LEU A 415 2.00 -1.23 10.08
CA LEU A 415 1.67 -0.46 11.30
C LEU A 415 2.90 -0.50 12.23
N ARG A 416 2.90 0.22 13.35
CA ARG A 416 3.92 0.05 14.38
C ARG A 416 3.94 -1.41 14.85
N GLY A 417 5.07 -2.09 14.71
CA GLY A 417 5.23 -3.51 15.05
C GLY A 417 4.62 -4.51 14.06
N VAL A 418 4.12 -4.07 12.89
CA VAL A 418 3.49 -4.95 11.89
C VAL A 418 4.07 -4.70 10.51
N LYS A 419 4.49 -5.77 9.81
CA LYS A 419 4.96 -5.70 8.41
C LYS A 419 4.46 -6.91 7.63
N ASN A 420 3.48 -6.68 6.77
CA ASN A 420 2.80 -7.74 6.03
C ASN A 420 2.91 -7.51 4.52
N ILE A 421 2.97 -8.59 3.76
CA ILE A 421 2.86 -8.60 2.30
C ILE A 421 2.15 -9.88 1.86
N ALA A 422 1.26 -9.75 0.89
CA ALA A 422 0.42 -10.83 0.40
C ALA A 422 0.12 -10.65 -1.08
N GLY A 423 0.08 -11.73 -1.87
CA GLY A 423 -0.22 -11.67 -3.30
C GLY A 423 0.42 -12.80 -4.09
N TYR A 424 0.85 -12.50 -5.31
CA TYR A 424 1.36 -13.50 -6.25
C TYR A 424 2.80 -13.22 -6.65
N VAL A 425 3.56 -14.29 -6.86
CA VAL A 425 4.93 -14.25 -7.40
C VAL A 425 5.04 -15.19 -8.59
N LYS A 426 5.59 -14.71 -9.70
CA LYS A 426 5.97 -15.51 -10.85
C LYS A 426 7.46 -15.84 -10.79
N ASN A 427 7.83 -17.12 -10.75
CA ASN A 427 9.23 -17.50 -10.79
C ASN A 427 9.83 -17.35 -12.20
N ILE A 428 11.14 -17.58 -12.33
CA ILE A 428 11.85 -17.51 -13.63
C ILE A 428 11.34 -18.54 -14.64
N THR A 429 10.87 -19.71 -14.17
CA THR A 429 10.28 -20.77 -15.03
C THR A 429 8.86 -20.45 -15.49
N GLY A 430 8.25 -19.37 -15.00
CA GLY A 430 6.92 -18.93 -15.39
C GLY A 430 5.79 -19.36 -14.46
N LYS A 431 6.07 -20.18 -13.45
CA LYS A 431 5.08 -20.67 -12.47
C LYS A 431 4.67 -19.58 -11.49
N TYR A 432 3.37 -19.51 -11.21
CA TYR A 432 2.79 -18.58 -10.24
C TYR A 432 2.63 -19.23 -8.86
N TYR A 433 2.86 -18.43 -7.83
CA TYR A 433 2.73 -18.81 -6.43
C TYR A 433 1.89 -17.78 -5.69
N THR A 434 0.97 -18.24 -4.86
CA THR A 434 0.31 -17.42 -3.84
C THR A 434 1.22 -17.33 -2.62
N VAL A 435 1.53 -16.12 -2.17
CA VAL A 435 2.52 -15.82 -1.14
C VAL A 435 1.90 -14.93 -0.07
N ILE A 436 1.86 -15.41 1.17
CA ILE A 436 1.43 -14.64 2.35
C ILE A 436 2.55 -14.63 3.38
N ILE A 437 2.99 -13.44 3.77
CA ILE A 437 3.99 -13.24 4.83
C ILE A 437 3.47 -12.18 5.80
N LEU A 438 3.12 -12.62 7.01
CA LEU A 438 2.61 -11.77 8.09
C LEU A 438 3.63 -11.71 9.22
N ILE A 439 4.01 -10.51 9.66
CA ILE A 439 5.03 -10.31 10.70
C ILE A 439 4.51 -9.34 11.76
N ASN A 440 4.45 -9.80 13.00
CA ASN A 440 4.08 -9.00 14.19
C ASN A 440 5.27 -8.98 15.15
N SER A 441 6.15 -7.99 15.02
CA SER A 441 7.38 -7.88 15.81
C SER A 441 7.82 -6.43 15.94
N ASN A 442 8.45 -6.05 17.04
CA ASN A 442 9.09 -4.74 17.20
C ASN A 442 10.18 -4.46 16.14
N LYS A 443 10.83 -5.50 15.61
CA LYS A 443 11.83 -5.41 14.53
C LYS A 443 11.23 -5.37 13.12
N ALA A 444 9.91 -5.41 12.97
CA ALA A 444 9.25 -5.63 11.68
C ALA A 444 9.53 -4.55 10.62
N LYS A 445 9.76 -3.28 11.01
CA LYS A 445 9.89 -2.16 10.06
C LYS A 445 10.97 -2.37 9.00
N TYR A 446 12.20 -2.67 9.45
CA TYR A 446 13.35 -2.85 8.55
C TYR A 446 13.70 -4.32 8.34
N HIS A 447 13.83 -5.09 9.42
CA HIS A 447 14.19 -6.52 9.34
C HIS A 447 13.09 -7.33 8.67
N GLY A 448 11.82 -7.05 8.98
CA GLY A 448 10.68 -7.72 8.35
C GLY A 448 10.56 -7.39 6.87
N ALA A 449 10.79 -6.13 6.48
CA ALA A 449 10.80 -5.72 5.08
C ALA A 449 11.91 -6.43 4.28
N LYS A 450 13.10 -6.54 4.87
CA LYS A 450 14.23 -7.28 4.29
C LYS A 450 13.90 -8.76 4.15
N LEU A 451 13.43 -9.41 5.22
CA LEU A 451 13.02 -10.82 5.22
C LEU A 451 12.01 -11.12 4.10
N GLN A 452 10.96 -10.30 3.97
CA GLN A 452 9.99 -10.42 2.87
C GLN A 452 10.67 -10.35 1.49
N ASN A 453 11.60 -9.42 1.30
CA ASN A 453 12.29 -9.26 0.03
C ASN A 453 13.15 -10.47 -0.31
N GLU A 454 13.86 -11.02 0.68
CA GLU A 454 14.74 -12.19 0.48
C GLU A 454 13.91 -13.45 0.16
N ILE A 455 12.80 -13.67 0.86
CA ILE A 455 11.90 -14.80 0.57
C ILE A 455 11.31 -14.69 -0.85
N ILE A 456 10.83 -13.50 -1.23
CA ILE A 456 10.28 -13.28 -2.58
C ILE A 456 11.37 -13.44 -3.65
N THR A 457 12.59 -12.96 -3.40
CA THR A 457 13.73 -13.10 -4.32
C THR A 457 14.14 -14.56 -4.49
N TRP A 458 14.19 -15.31 -3.39
CA TRP A 458 14.43 -16.75 -3.39
C TRP A 458 13.38 -17.47 -4.24
N LEU A 459 12.09 -17.17 -4.03
CA LEU A 459 11.01 -17.80 -4.77
C LEU A 459 11.08 -17.50 -6.27
N VAL A 460 11.43 -16.26 -6.65
CA VAL A 460 11.57 -15.89 -8.06
C VAL A 460 12.69 -16.66 -8.75
N LYS A 461 13.85 -16.79 -8.11
CA LYS A 461 15.01 -17.51 -8.69
C LYS A 461 14.77 -19.01 -8.84
N GLY A 462 13.71 -19.54 -8.23
CA GLY A 462 13.33 -20.95 -8.29
C GLY A 462 13.90 -21.74 -7.12
N MET A 463 13.24 -22.86 -6.80
CA MET A 463 13.78 -23.87 -5.91
C MET A 463 14.81 -24.69 -6.69
N PRO A 464 16.00 -24.98 -6.13
CA PRO A 464 16.89 -25.94 -6.77
C PRO A 464 16.12 -27.25 -6.97
N LYS A 465 16.09 -27.76 -8.21
CA LYS A 465 15.54 -29.09 -8.48
C LYS A 465 16.32 -30.07 -7.60
N VAL A 466 15.62 -30.78 -6.70
CA VAL A 466 16.15 -32.03 -6.18
C VAL A 466 16.15 -32.97 -7.38
N SER A 467 17.31 -33.14 -8.02
CA SER A 467 17.50 -34.18 -9.00
C SER A 467 17.23 -35.51 -8.30
N ALA A 468 16.19 -36.23 -8.73
CA ALA A 468 15.99 -37.62 -8.35
C ALA A 468 17.30 -38.36 -8.63
N ILE A 469 17.92 -38.90 -7.58
CA ILE A 469 19.02 -39.83 -7.72
C ILE A 469 18.40 -41.07 -8.35
N SER A 470 18.58 -41.25 -9.67
CA SER A 470 18.23 -42.53 -10.28
C SER A 470 19.17 -43.58 -9.73
N GLN A 471 18.64 -44.45 -8.88
CA GLN A 471 19.23 -45.74 -8.58
C GLN A 471 19.28 -46.55 -9.87
N ASN A 472 20.42 -46.47 -10.56
CA ASN A 472 20.92 -47.52 -11.43
C ASN A 472 22.29 -47.12 -11.96
N LYS A 473 23.35 -47.61 -11.31
CA LYS A 473 24.59 -47.92 -12.02
C LYS A 473 25.26 -49.12 -11.37
N ARG A 474 25.26 -50.19 -12.16
CA ARG A 474 25.93 -51.47 -11.99
C ARG A 474 27.37 -51.30 -11.51
N ILE A 475 27.75 -52.21 -10.62
CA ILE A 475 29.10 -52.42 -10.13
C ILE A 475 29.96 -52.89 -11.32
N SER A 476 30.98 -52.11 -11.67
CA SER A 476 32.12 -52.60 -12.45
C SER A 476 33.41 -52.24 -11.73
N LYS A 477 34.14 -53.28 -11.30
CA LYS A 477 35.45 -53.20 -10.66
C LYS A 477 36.40 -52.32 -11.48
N LYS A 478 36.91 -51.23 -10.90
CA LYS A 478 38.10 -50.54 -11.42
C LYS A 478 39.05 -50.15 -10.28
N LYS A 479 40.23 -50.76 -10.37
CA LYS A 479 41.51 -50.56 -9.69
C LYS A 479 41.63 -49.32 -8.78
N ILE A 480 42.00 -49.60 -7.54
CA ILE A 480 42.46 -48.65 -6.53
C ILE A 480 43.70 -47.93 -7.08
N LYS A 481 43.57 -46.64 -7.37
CA LYS A 481 44.69 -45.70 -7.47
C LYS A 481 44.54 -44.72 -6.31
N HIS A 482 45.52 -44.73 -5.41
CA HIS A 482 45.65 -43.73 -4.35
C HIS A 482 45.63 -42.33 -4.97
N LYS A 483 44.57 -41.56 -4.71
CA LYS A 483 44.50 -40.13 -5.04
C LYS A 483 44.62 -39.31 -3.77
N ALA A 484 45.71 -38.54 -3.77
CA ALA A 484 46.15 -37.55 -2.82
C ALA A 484 45.05 -36.79 -2.08
N VAL A 485 45.29 -36.61 -0.79
CA VAL A 485 44.63 -35.68 0.13
C VAL A 485 44.37 -34.33 -0.56
N LYS A 486 43.09 -33.98 -0.73
CA LYS A 486 42.67 -32.67 -1.21
C LYS A 486 43.03 -31.62 -0.16
N LYS A 487 44.12 -30.86 -0.41
CA LYS A 487 44.55 -29.68 0.35
C LYS A 487 43.35 -28.78 0.70
N ILE A 488 43.14 -28.58 2.00
CA ILE A 488 42.22 -27.57 2.55
C ILE A 488 42.64 -26.20 1.98
N SER A 489 41.77 -25.58 1.18
CA SER A 489 41.95 -24.20 0.73
C SER A 489 42.01 -23.26 1.95
N LYS A 490 43.19 -22.67 2.20
CA LYS A 490 43.39 -21.66 3.25
C LYS A 490 42.56 -20.42 2.89
N LYS A 491 41.50 -20.15 3.65
CA LYS A 491 40.64 -18.97 3.50
C LYS A 491 41.45 -17.71 3.80
N HIS A 492 41.40 -16.71 2.93
CA HIS A 492 42.10 -15.44 3.13
C HIS A 492 41.10 -14.29 3.33
N TYR A 493 41.44 -13.37 4.23
CA TYR A 493 40.67 -12.16 4.51
C TYR A 493 41.27 -10.97 3.77
N TYR A 494 40.40 -10.09 3.29
CA TYR A 494 40.75 -8.86 2.59
C TYR A 494 39.90 -7.71 3.12
N VAL A 495 40.34 -6.46 2.93
CA VAL A 495 39.46 -5.28 3.03
C VAL A 495 39.09 -4.83 1.62
N GLN A 496 37.81 -4.86 1.26
CA GLN A 496 37.35 -4.29 -0.01
C GLN A 496 37.20 -2.78 0.14
N VAL A 497 38.05 -2.02 -0.56
CA VAL A 497 38.14 -0.55 -0.45
C VAL A 497 37.33 0.20 -1.51
N GLY A 498 36.93 -0.49 -2.57
CA GLY A 498 36.13 0.09 -3.63
C GLY A 498 35.63 -0.92 -4.65
N SER A 499 34.62 -0.50 -5.42
CA SER A 499 34.05 -1.23 -6.54
C SER A 499 33.78 -0.24 -7.66
N PHE A 500 34.39 -0.47 -8.82
CA PHE A 500 34.48 0.49 -9.91
C PHE A 500 33.99 -0.14 -11.21
N LYS A 501 33.20 0.59 -12.00
CA LYS A 501 32.76 0.14 -13.33
C LYS A 501 33.94 0.07 -14.32
N LEU A 502 34.84 1.05 -14.24
CA LEU A 502 36.09 1.12 -15.01
C LEU A 502 37.29 0.71 -14.13
N LYS A 503 38.41 0.37 -14.76
CA LYS A 503 39.64 -0.01 -14.05
C LYS A 503 40.10 1.16 -13.15
N PRO A 504 40.41 0.94 -11.87
CA PRO A 504 40.86 2.00 -10.97
C PRO A 504 42.12 2.69 -11.49
N SER A 505 42.20 4.02 -11.33
CA SER A 505 43.34 4.79 -11.86
C SER A 505 44.66 4.44 -11.16
N LYS A 506 45.79 4.58 -11.88
CA LYS A 506 47.13 4.39 -11.30
C LYS A 506 47.37 5.29 -10.07
N LYS A 507 46.86 6.53 -10.09
CA LYS A 507 46.92 7.48 -8.96
C LYS A 507 46.20 6.93 -7.71
N TYR A 508 45.01 6.33 -7.89
CA TYR A 508 44.26 5.73 -6.79
C TYR A 508 44.99 4.51 -6.20
N LEU A 509 45.57 3.65 -7.04
CA LEU A 509 46.29 2.46 -6.59
C LEU A 509 47.62 2.81 -5.90
N ARG A 510 48.37 3.81 -6.37
CA ARG A 510 49.58 4.33 -5.71
C ARG A 510 49.28 4.86 -4.29
N LYS A 511 48.10 5.40 -4.04
CA LYS A 511 47.67 5.82 -2.69
C LYS A 511 47.64 4.65 -1.70
N ILE A 512 47.30 3.45 -2.17
CA ILE A 512 47.27 2.24 -1.34
C ILE A 512 48.69 1.77 -1.04
N SER A 513 49.56 1.72 -2.05
CA SER A 513 50.99 1.38 -1.88
C SER A 513 51.72 2.33 -0.92
N ARG A 514 51.48 3.65 -1.02
CA ARG A 514 52.08 4.65 -0.10
C ARG A 514 51.68 4.48 1.36
N LEU A 515 50.59 3.77 1.65
CA LEU A 515 50.19 3.44 3.01
C LEU A 515 50.86 2.17 3.56
N GLY A 516 51.78 1.56 2.78
CA GLY A 516 52.43 0.29 3.10
C GLY A 516 51.50 -0.92 2.98
N LEU A 517 50.41 -0.81 2.19
CA LEU A 517 49.37 -1.83 2.13
C LEU A 517 49.45 -2.61 0.80
N ALA A 518 49.61 -3.94 0.90
CA ALA A 518 49.46 -4.83 -0.23
C ALA A 518 48.00 -4.84 -0.73
N TYR A 519 47.81 -4.84 -2.05
CA TYR A 519 46.49 -4.88 -2.65
C TYR A 519 46.44 -5.75 -3.90
N LYS A 520 45.23 -6.19 -4.25
CA LYS A 520 44.92 -6.82 -5.54
C LYS A 520 43.66 -6.19 -6.14
N VAL A 521 43.63 -6.07 -7.47
CA VAL A 521 42.43 -5.65 -8.21
C VAL A 521 41.83 -6.89 -8.86
N LYS A 522 40.61 -7.27 -8.45
CA LYS A 522 39.90 -8.42 -9.02
C LYS A 522 38.84 -7.94 -10.00
N LYS A 523 38.95 -8.33 -11.27
CA LYS A 523 37.91 -8.11 -12.29
C LYS A 523 36.86 -9.22 -12.19
N THR A 524 35.59 -8.82 -12.08
CA THR A 524 34.42 -9.69 -12.26
C THR A 524 33.51 -8.95 -13.26
N ASN A 525 32.25 -8.66 -12.90
CA ASN A 525 31.39 -7.74 -13.66
C ASN A 525 31.72 -6.26 -13.37
N ILE A 526 32.46 -6.00 -12.30
CA ILE A 526 33.04 -4.70 -11.90
C ILE A 526 34.44 -4.94 -11.32
N TYR A 527 35.30 -3.92 -11.27
CA TYR A 527 36.61 -3.98 -10.65
C TYR A 527 36.52 -3.80 -9.14
N LYS A 528 36.98 -4.78 -8.37
CA LYS A 528 37.06 -4.71 -6.90
C LYS A 528 38.50 -4.52 -6.47
N VAL A 529 38.75 -3.51 -5.63
CA VAL A 529 40.08 -3.29 -5.03
C VAL A 529 40.09 -3.84 -3.62
N LEU A 530 41.04 -4.74 -3.36
CA LEU A 530 41.10 -5.55 -2.14
C LEU A 530 42.47 -5.37 -1.50
N VAL A 531 42.51 -4.90 -0.26
CA VAL A 531 43.74 -4.79 0.55
C VAL A 531 43.94 -6.11 1.31
N GLY A 532 45.14 -6.70 1.21
CA GLY A 532 45.47 -8.03 1.74
C GLY A 532 46.29 -8.87 0.73
N PRO A 533 46.43 -10.19 0.95
CA PRO A 533 45.68 -11.05 1.88
C PRO A 533 46.13 -11.00 3.35
N TYR A 534 45.19 -11.30 4.25
CA TYR A 534 45.44 -11.58 5.66
C TYR A 534 44.99 -12.99 6.02
N LYS A 535 45.80 -13.72 6.78
CA LYS A 535 45.53 -15.13 7.17
C LYS A 535 44.48 -15.25 8.29
N LYS A 536 44.38 -14.26 9.19
CA LYS A 536 43.47 -14.25 10.35
C LYS A 536 42.49 -13.07 10.27
N GLU A 537 41.26 -13.28 10.73
CA GLU A 537 40.24 -12.22 10.77
C GLU A 537 40.61 -11.09 11.74
N SER A 538 41.29 -11.43 12.84
CA SER A 538 41.79 -10.46 13.81
C SER A 538 42.78 -9.47 13.19
N THR A 539 43.65 -9.92 12.28
CA THR A 539 44.62 -9.06 11.59
C THR A 539 43.91 -8.06 10.66
N VAL A 540 42.92 -8.52 9.88
CA VAL A 540 42.21 -7.62 8.96
C VAL A 540 41.33 -6.60 9.71
N ARG A 541 40.82 -6.95 10.90
CA ARG A 541 40.07 -6.03 11.77
C ARG A 541 40.95 -4.91 12.32
N LYS A 542 42.22 -5.16 12.62
CA LYS A 542 43.19 -4.12 13.02
C LYS A 542 43.53 -3.15 11.88
N VAL A 543 43.52 -3.63 10.62
CA VAL A 543 43.83 -2.81 9.44
C VAL A 543 42.62 -1.97 8.96
N LEU A 544 41.39 -2.44 9.20
CA LEU A 544 40.16 -1.83 8.70
C LEU A 544 39.98 -0.33 9.08
N PRO A 545 40.26 0.13 10.31
CA PRO A 545 40.13 1.56 10.66
C PRO A 545 41.05 2.47 9.85
N LYS A 546 42.34 2.09 9.69
CA LYS A 546 43.33 2.84 8.89
C LYS A 546 42.88 2.95 7.43
N VAL A 547 42.37 1.85 6.87
CA VAL A 547 41.82 1.81 5.51
C VAL A 547 40.57 2.67 5.37
N LYS A 548 39.66 2.64 6.35
CA LYS A 548 38.45 3.47 6.34
C LYS A 548 38.77 4.97 6.40
N GLN A 549 39.72 5.34 7.24
CA GLN A 549 40.11 6.73 7.42
C GLN A 549 40.87 7.29 6.22
N LYS A 550 41.84 6.53 5.67
CA LYS A 550 42.78 7.05 4.65
C LYS A 550 42.36 6.75 3.20
N LEU A 551 41.54 5.72 2.97
CA LEU A 551 41.16 5.27 1.61
C LEU A 551 39.66 5.39 1.32
N ASN A 552 38.79 4.79 2.14
CA ASN A 552 37.33 4.85 1.92
C ASN A 552 36.56 4.51 3.20
N LYS A 553 35.78 5.45 3.74
CA LYS A 553 34.97 5.28 4.98
C LYS A 553 34.00 4.08 4.91
N SER A 554 33.59 3.67 3.71
CA SER A 554 32.68 2.55 3.46
C SER A 554 33.38 1.20 3.24
N ALA A 555 34.71 1.12 3.40
CA ALA A 555 35.44 -0.13 3.25
C ALA A 555 34.97 -1.20 4.26
N PHE A 556 34.97 -2.47 3.86
CA PHE A 556 34.53 -3.59 4.71
C PHE A 556 35.37 -4.86 4.48
N ILE A 557 35.35 -5.76 5.46
CA ILE A 557 36.09 -7.03 5.39
C ILE A 557 35.37 -7.98 4.43
N SER A 558 36.12 -8.54 3.48
CA SER A 558 35.70 -9.53 2.51
C SER A 558 36.49 -10.83 2.72
N LYS A 559 35.80 -11.96 2.81
CA LYS A 559 36.40 -13.29 2.92
C LYS A 559 36.40 -13.93 1.53
N GLN A 560 37.58 -14.37 1.05
CA GLN A 560 37.74 -14.99 -0.26
C GLN A 560 38.37 -16.37 -0.18
#